data_AF-A0A540V0E2-F1
#
_entry.id   AF-A0A540V0E2-F1
#
_cell.length_a   1.000
_cell.length_b   1.000
_cell.length_c   1.000
_cell.angle_alpha   90.00
_cell.angle_beta   90.00
_cell.angle_gamma   90.00
#
_symmetry.space_group_name_H-M   'P 1'
#
loop_
_entity.id
_entity.type
_entity.pdbx_description
1 polymer ?
#
loop_
_entity_poly.entity_id
_entity_poly.type
_entity_poly.pdbx_seq_one_letter_code
_entity_poly.pdbx_strand_id
1 'polypeptide(L)' 'GLTRGQDTKFHHSEKLDAGEVMIAQFTEHTSAMKIRGKAKIYTAHGIIQSYSKK' A
#
# COMPACT_ATOMS: atom_id res chain seq x y z
N GLY A 1 -3.28 -4.72 2.05
CA GLY A 1 -4.48 -4.37 1.28
C GLY A 1 -5.66 -4.15 2.20
N LEU A 2 -6.58 -3.27 1.79
CA LEU A 2 -7.91 -3.14 2.39
C LEU A 2 -8.95 -3.78 1.46
N THR A 3 -9.94 -4.43 2.06
CA THR A 3 -10.98 -5.17 1.35
C THR A 3 -11.81 -4.27 0.45
N ARG A 4 -12.23 -4.80 -0.70
CA ARG A 4 -13.33 -4.25 -1.48
C ARG A 4 -14.67 -4.77 -0.91
N GLY A 5 -15.69 -3.92 -0.86
CA GLY A 5 -17.05 -4.31 -0.46
C GLY A 5 -17.64 -3.39 0.62
N GLN A 6 -18.65 -3.91 1.31
CA GLN A 6 -19.39 -3.19 2.35
C GLN A 6 -18.49 -2.80 3.54
N ASP A 7 -17.58 -3.69 3.93
CA ASP A 7 -16.61 -3.45 5.01
C ASP A 7 -15.25 -3.05 4.47
N THR A 8 -14.61 -2.11 5.16
CA THR A 8 -13.21 -1.71 4.92
C THR A 8 -12.34 -2.25 6.04
N LYS A 9 -11.69 -3.40 5.83
CA LYS A 9 -10.79 -4.02 6.80
C LYS A 9 -9.44 -4.40 6.19
N PHE A 10 -8.40 -4.48 7.02
CA PHE A 10 -7.11 -5.04 6.59
C PHE A 10 -7.26 -6.54 6.36
N HIS A 11 -6.83 -7.04 5.21
CA HIS A 11 -6.84 -8.47 4.90
C HIS A 11 -5.46 -9.05 4.58
N HIS A 12 -4.48 -8.18 4.28
CA HIS A 12 -3.08 -8.56 4.07
C HIS A 12 -2.16 -7.41 4.43
N SER A 13 -0.98 -7.72 4.97
CA SER A 13 0.10 -6.76 5.20
C SER A 13 1.39 -7.37 4.69
N GLU A 14 1.97 -6.74 3.67
CA GLU A 14 3.30 -7.13 3.19
C GLU A 14 4.36 -6.33 3.93
N LYS A 15 5.38 -7.02 4.48
CA LYS A 15 6.51 -6.37 5.14
C LYS A 15 7.64 -6.28 4.12
N LEU A 16 8.13 -5.07 3.90
CA LEU A 16 9.28 -4.82 3.05
C LEU A 16 10.43 -4.28 3.90
N ASP A 17 11.59 -4.90 3.74
CA ASP A 17 12.84 -4.42 4.30
C ASP A 17 13.50 -3.38 3.37
N ALA A 18 14.51 -2.67 3.88
CA ALA A 18 15.13 -1.56 3.16
C ALA A 18 15.78 -2.05 1.86
N GLY A 19 15.34 -1.51 0.72
CA GLY A 19 15.81 -1.88 -0.61
C GLY A 19 14.88 -2.83 -1.36
N GLU A 20 13.91 -3.45 -0.69
CA GLU A 20 12.91 -4.27 -1.34
C GLU A 20 11.88 -3.43 -2.10
N VAL A 21 11.35 -3.99 -3.18
CA VAL A 21 10.39 -3.32 -4.06
C VAL A 21 9.20 -4.25 -4.27
N MET A 22 7.99 -3.68 -4.16
CA MET A 22 6.74 -4.38 -4.48
C MET A 22 5.98 -3.61 -5.55
N ILE A 23 5.44 -4.34 -6.54
CA ILE A 23 4.48 -3.85 -7.52
C ILE A 23 3.14 -4.51 -7.20
N ALA A 24 2.15 -3.73 -6.80
CA ALA A 24 0.85 -4.24 -6.36
C ALA A 24 -0.28 -3.63 -7.20
N GLN A 25 -1.19 -4.50 -7.68
CA GLN A 25 -2.37 -4.09 -8.46
C GLN A 25 -3.58 -3.88 -7.55
N PHE A 26 -4.50 -3.00 -7.95
CA PHE A 26 -5.88 -3.08 -7.48
C PHE A 26 -6.55 -4.34 -8.07
N THR A 27 -7.33 -5.02 -7.24
CA THR A 27 -7.95 -6.29 -7.62
C THR A 27 -9.41 -6.32 -7.16
N GLU A 28 -10.10 -7.42 -7.43
CA GLU A 28 -11.40 -7.71 -6.85
C GLU A 28 -11.37 -7.64 -5.32
N HIS A 29 -10.30 -8.15 -4.69
CA HIS A 29 -10.19 -8.23 -3.24
C HIS A 29 -9.63 -6.96 -2.59
N THR A 30 -8.76 -6.23 -3.30
CA THR A 30 -8.07 -5.04 -2.77
C THR A 30 -8.55 -3.78 -3.48
N SER A 31 -9.30 -2.95 -2.75
CA SER A 31 -9.83 -1.67 -3.24
C SER A 31 -8.97 -0.47 -2.82
N ALA A 32 -8.23 -0.60 -1.73
CA ALA A 32 -7.36 0.45 -1.20
C ALA A 32 -6.08 -0.15 -0.60
N MET A 33 -5.03 0.66 -0.57
CA MET A 33 -3.74 0.28 0.00
C MET A 33 -3.27 1.37 0.97
N LYS A 34 -2.84 0.96 2.16
CA LYS A 34 -2.23 1.84 3.16
C LYS A 34 -0.75 1.47 3.30
N ILE A 35 0.13 2.39 2.96
CA ILE A 35 1.57 2.25 3.15
C ILE A 35 1.96 2.93 4.47
N ARG A 36 2.69 2.21 5.33
CA ARG A 36 3.23 2.71 6.61
C ARG A 36 4.75 2.62 6.56
N GLY A 37 5.43 3.60 7.15
CA GLY A 37 6.89 3.68 7.11
C GLY A 37 7.41 4.57 6.00
N LYS A 38 8.74 4.66 5.90
CA LYS A 38 9.44 5.44 4.88
C LYS A 38 9.45 4.68 3.56
N ALA A 39 8.74 5.17 2.55
CA ALA A 39 8.71 4.56 1.22
C ALA A 39 8.54 5.61 0.12
N LYS A 40 9.05 5.29 -1.08
CA LYS A 40 8.82 6.05 -2.31
C LYS A 40 7.86 5.25 -3.19
N ILE A 41 6.73 5.85 -3.56
CA ILE A 41 5.62 5.16 -4.22
C ILE A 41 5.40 5.79 -5.58
N TYR A 42 5.30 4.94 -6.61
CA TYR A 42 5.06 5.34 -8.00
C TYR A 42 3.64 4.93 -8.40
N THR A 43 2.89 5.85 -8.98
CA THR A 43 1.54 5.62 -9.50
C THR A 43 1.38 6.30 -10.85
N ALA A 44 0.26 6.05 -11.53
CA ALA A 44 -0.11 6.78 -12.74
C ALA A 44 -0.21 8.31 -12.53
N HIS A 45 -0.39 8.77 -11.28
CA HIS A 45 -0.54 10.19 -10.93
C HIS A 45 0.78 10.83 -10.46
N GLY A 46 1.89 10.12 -10.58
CA GLY A 46 3.20 10.61 -10.17
C GLY A 46 3.74 9.91 -8.91
N ILE A 47 4.74 10.56 -8.32
CA ILE A 47 5.56 9.99 -7.24
C ILE A 47 5.19 10.65 -5.92
N ILE A 48 4.95 9.85 -4.89
CA ILE A 48 4.71 10.32 -3.52
C ILE A 48 5.67 9.65 -2.54
N GLN A 49 5.95 10.32 -1.41
CA GLN A 49 6.76 9.77 -0.32
C GLN A 49 5.90 9.62 0.93
N SER A 50 6.02 8.46 1.59
CA SER A 50 5.47 8.23 2.93
C SER A 50 6.57 8.30 3.97
N TYR A 51 6.20 8.64 5.20
CA TYR A 51 7.09 8.64 6.36
C TYR A 51 6.38 8.00 7.55
N SER A 52 7.13 7.45 8.51
CA SER A 52 6.55 7.13 9.82
C SER A 52 6.18 8.43 10.54
N LYS A 53 5.00 8.47 11.15
CA LYS A 53 4.74 9.47 12.20
C LYS A 53 5.76 9.23 13.31
N LYS A 54 6.46 10.28 13.74
CA LYS A 54 7.18 10.29 15.01
C LYS A 54 6.19 10.08 16.16
#